data_AF-A0A6C0ALC7-F1
#
_entry.id   AF-A0A6C0ALC7-F1
#
_cell.length_a   1.000
_cell.length_b   1.000
_cell.length_c   1.000
_cell.angle_alpha   90.00
_cell.angle_beta   90.00
_cell.angle_gamma   90.00
#
_symmetry.space_group_name_H-M   'P 1'
#
loop_
_entity.id
_entity.type
_entity.pdbx_description
1 polymer ?
#
loop_
_entity_poly.entity_id
_entity_poly.type
_entity_poly.pdbx_seq_one_letter_code
_entity_poly.pdbx_strand_id
1 'polypeptide(L)' 'MKYLINKEHRYYPDIWIKSINKIIKVKSCYTYRKELIKNINKALATRKLKFDFECWIYTHNSKNIYNKVII' A
#
# COMPACT_ATOMS: atom_id res chain seq x y z
N MET A 1 9.35 5.75 7.93
CA MET A 1 9.12 4.32 8.23
C MET A 1 10.35 3.56 7.80
N LYS A 2 11.15 3.05 8.75
CA LYS A 2 12.49 2.49 8.49
C LYS A 2 12.40 1.03 8.03
N TYR A 3 13.06 0.69 6.92
CA TYR A 3 13.41 -0.69 6.56
C TYR A 3 14.92 -0.87 6.75
N LEU A 4 15.31 -2.04 7.26
CA LEU A 4 16.69 -2.46 7.46
C LEU A 4 17.47 -2.46 6.14
N ILE A 5 18.20 -1.37 5.91
CA ILE A 5 19.47 -1.13 5.19
C ILE A 5 19.76 0.33 5.57
N ASN A 6 21.01 0.71 5.81
CA ASN A 6 21.50 1.97 6.41
C ASN A 6 21.08 3.32 5.73
N LYS A 7 19.97 3.38 4.98
CA LYS A 7 19.42 4.58 4.34
C LYS A 7 18.01 4.87 4.86
N GLU A 8 17.79 6.10 5.31
CA GLU A 8 16.46 6.55 5.70
C GLU A 8 15.60 6.76 4.44
N HIS A 9 14.66 5.85 4.21
CA HIS A 9 13.69 6.00 3.13
C HIS A 9 12.40 6.60 3.69
N ARG A 10 12.02 7.79 3.18
CA ARG A 10 10.71 8.37 3.43
C ARG A 10 9.69 7.69 2.53
N TYR A 11 8.63 7.17 3.14
CA TYR A 11 7.54 6.52 2.42
C TYR A 11 6.48 7.54 2.06
N TYR A 12 6.18 7.68 0.77
CA TYR A 12 5.09 8.51 0.26
C TYR A 12 3.97 7.58 -0.24
N PRO A 13 2.83 7.54 0.46
CA PRO A 13 1.65 6.80 -0.03
C PRO A 13 1.04 7.50 -1.24
N ASP A 14 0.19 6.80 -1.99
CA ASP A 14 -0.52 7.43 -3.11
C ASP A 14 -1.64 8.33 -2.59
N ILE A 15 -2.35 7.88 -1.55
CA ILE A 15 -3.38 8.65 -0.86
C ILE A 15 -3.17 8.50 0.65
N TRP A 16 -3.23 9.62 1.36
CA TRP A 16 -3.19 9.66 2.82
C TRP A 16 -4.35 10.47 3.37
N ILE A 17 -5.23 9.80 4.12
CA ILE A 17 -6.39 10.39 4.78
C ILE A 17 -6.03 10.62 6.25
N LYS A 18 -5.56 11.84 6.54
CA LYS A 18 -5.02 12.23 7.86
C LYS A 18 -6.04 12.06 8.99
N SER A 19 -7.30 12.44 8.76
CA SER A 19 -8.36 12.44 9.78
C SER A 19 -8.65 11.06 10.37
N ILE A 20 -8.34 9.99 9.64
CA ILE A 20 -8.59 8.61 10.06
C ILE A 20 -7.30 7.77 10.07
N ASN A 21 -6.12 8.42 10.01
CA ASN A 21 -4.82 7.75 9.92
C ASN A 21 -4.80 6.60 8.89
N LYS A 22 -5.38 6.83 7.70
CA LYS A 22 -5.48 5.80 6.66
C LYS A 22 -4.59 6.10 5.49
N ILE A 23 -3.85 5.08 5.05
CA ILE A 23 -2.99 5.09 3.88
C ILE A 23 -3.59 4.16 2.83
N ILE A 24 -3.67 4.64 1.60
CA ILE A 24 -4.13 3.83 0.46
C ILE A 24 -3.02 3.81 -0.60
N LYS A 25 -2.71 2.61 -1.09
CA LYS A 25 -1.79 2.38 -2.20
C LYS A 25 -2.56 1.87 -3.42
N VAL A 26 -2.39 2.53 -4.56
CA VAL A 26 -3.03 2.15 -5.82
C VAL A 26 -2.02 1.40 -6.68
N LYS A 27 -2.42 0.22 -7.19
CA LYS A 27 -1.57 -0.63 -8.03
C LYS A 27 -2.40 -1.25 -9.15
N SER A 28 -1.76 -1.51 -10.30
CA SER A 28 -2.33 -2.42 -11.28
C SER A 28 -2.24 -3.85 -10.78
N CYS A 29 -3.09 -4.75 -11.28
CA CYS A 29 -2.98 -6.18 -11.00
C CYS A 29 -1.56 -6.73 -11.26
N TYR A 30 -0.95 -6.34 -12.37
CA TYR A 30 0.40 -6.79 -12.74
C TYR A 30 1.44 -6.33 -11.69
N THR A 31 1.47 -5.04 -11.37
CA THR A 31 2.46 -4.50 -10.42
C THR A 31 2.22 -5.01 -9.01
N TYR A 32 0.95 -5.19 -8.60
CA TYR A 32 0.62 -5.75 -7.30
C TYR A 32 1.19 -7.16 -7.13
N ARG A 33 0.99 -8.04 -8.13
CA ARG A 33 1.52 -9.42 -8.10
C ARG A 33 3.05 -9.42 -8.13
N LYS A 34 3.66 -8.60 -8.98
CA LYS A 34 5.13 -8.50 -9.10
C LYS A 34 5.79 -7.99 -7.81
N GLU A 35 5.16 -7.06 -7.08
CA GLU A 35 5.70 -6.44 -5.87
C GLU A 35 5.02 -6.93 -4.58
N LEU A 36 4.40 -8.12 -4.57
CA LEU A 36 3.55 -8.58 -3.47
C LEU A 36 4.24 -8.47 -2.09
N ILE A 37 5.42 -9.06 -1.94
CA ILE A 37 6.20 -9.06 -0.69
C ILE A 37 6.53 -7.63 -0.24
N LYS A 38 6.90 -6.75 -1.18
CA LYS A 38 7.23 -5.35 -0.90
C LYS A 38 5.98 -4.58 -0.44
N ASN A 39 4.82 -4.86 -1.00
CA ASN A 39 3.55 -4.24 -0.59
C ASN A 39 3.10 -4.75 0.78
N ILE A 40 3.28 -6.04 1.08
CA ILE A 40 3.02 -6.62 2.41
C ILE A 40 3.95 -5.97 3.46
N ASN A 41 5.24 -5.87 3.16
CA ASN A 41 6.20 -5.22 4.05
C ASN A 41 5.77 -3.78 4.36
N LYS A 42 5.31 -3.03 3.33
CA LYS A 42 4.75 -1.67 3.47
C LYS A 42 3.53 -1.66 4.37
N ALA A 43 2.57 -2.55 4.16
CA ALA A 43 1.38 -2.66 4.99
C ALA A 43 1.74 -2.93 6.47
N LEU A 44 2.66 -3.88 6.71
CA LEU A 44 3.08 -4.25 8.06
C LEU A 44 3.74 -3.08 8.79
N ALA A 45 4.68 -2.38 8.16
CA ALA A 45 5.32 -1.27 8.85
C ALA A 45 4.41 -0.03 8.98
N THR A 46 3.42 0.19 8.09
CA THR A 46 2.44 1.28 8.27
C THR A 46 1.53 0.98 9.45
N ARG A 47 1.12 -0.29 9.60
CA ARG A 47 0.36 -0.77 10.74
C ARG A 47 1.12 -0.70 12.05
N LYS A 48 2.42 -1.00 12.04
CA LYS A 48 3.30 -0.76 13.22
C LYS A 48 3.29 0.71 13.67
N LEU A 49 3.09 1.64 12.73
CA LEU A 49 2.94 3.07 13.01
C LEU A 49 1.49 3.49 13.29
N LYS A 50 0.57 2.54 13.51
CA LYS A 50 -0.86 2.75 13.78
C LYS A 50 -1.64 3.42 12.65
N PHE A 51 -1.18 3.28 11.40
CA PHE A 51 -1.98 3.66 10.23
C PHE A 51 -2.76 2.45 9.71
N ASP A 52 -4.02 2.69 9.36
CA ASP A 52 -4.80 1.78 8.53
C ASP A 52 -4.19 1.73 7.13
N PHE A 53 -4.10 0.54 6.55
CA PHE A 53 -3.52 0.35 5.23
C PHE A 53 -4.51 -0.38 4.31
N GLU A 54 -4.75 0.19 3.14
CA GLU A 54 -5.52 -0.45 2.07
C GLU A 54 -4.71 -0.47 0.77
N CYS A 55 -4.79 -1.58 0.03
CA CYS A 55 -4.31 -1.64 -1.34
C CYS A 55 -5.48 -1.71 -2.30
N TRP A 56 -5.59 -0.73 -3.19
CA TRP A 56 -6.58 -0.70 -4.25
C TRP A 56 -5.95 -1.21 -5.52
N ILE A 57 -6.50 -2.30 -6.04
CA ILE A 57 -5.99 -2.97 -7.24
C ILE A 57 -6.94 -2.67 -8.38
N TYR A 58 -6.43 -2.11 -9.47
CA TYR A 58 -7.20 -1.87 -10.69
C TYR A 58 -6.82 -2.86 -11.80
N THR A 59 -7.82 -3.25 -12.59
CA THR A 59 -7.72 -4.08 -13.79
C THR A 59 -8.13 -3.29 -15.02
N HIS A 60 -7.37 -3.41 -16.12
CA HIS A 60 -7.66 -2.71 -17.37
C HIS A 60 -8.96 -3.19 -18.06
N ASN A 61 -9.43 -4.40 -17.76
CA ASN A 61 -10.67 -4.93 -18.31
C ASN A 61 -11.87 -4.28 -17.60
N SER A 62 -12.32 -3.12 -18.11
CA SER A 62 -13.65 -2.46 -18.13
C SER A 62 -14.70 -2.65 -17.01
N LYS A 63 -14.58 -3.63 -16.11
CA LYS A 63 -15.18 -3.65 -14.78
C LYS A 63 -14.10 -3.20 -13.80
N ASN A 64 -14.17 -1.95 -13.38
CA ASN A 64 -13.32 -1.40 -12.31
C ASN A 64 -13.64 -2.12 -10.99
N ILE A 65 -13.12 -3.34 -10.82
CA ILE A 65 -13.23 -4.08 -9.58
C ILE A 65 -12.12 -3.55 -8.68
N TYR A 66 -12.45 -2.55 -7.87
CA TYR A 66 -11.60 -2.16 -6.75
C TYR A 66 -11.65 -3.28 -5.72
N ASN A 67 -10.81 -4.29 -5.89
CA ASN A 67 -10.60 -5.27 -4.84
C ASN A 67 -9.83 -4.56 -3.73
N LYS A 68 -10.55 -4.12 -2.70
CA LYS A 68 -9.98 -3.64 -1.46
C LYS A 68 -9.31 -4.84 -0.79
N VAL A 69 -7.99 -4.90 -0.89
CA VAL A 69 -7.21 -5.90 -0.17
C VAL A 69 -6.76 -5.25 1.14
N ILE A 70 -7.35 -5.72 2.23
CA ILE A 70 -6.88 -5.41 3.58
C ILE A 70 -5.77 -6.43 3.87
N ILE A 71 -4.52 -5.96 3.78
CA ILE A 71 -3.34 -6.74 4.17
C ILE A 71 -3.11 -6.50 5.64
#